data_AF-A0A521LYM6-F1
#
_entry.id   AF-A0A521LYM6-F1
#
_cell.length_a   1.000
_cell.length_b   1.000
_cell.length_c   1.000
_cell.angle_alpha   90.00
_cell.angle_beta   90.00
_cell.angle_gamma   90.00
#
_symmetry.space_group_name_H-M   'P 1'
#
loop_
_entity.id
_entity.type
_entity.pdbx_description
1 polymer ?
#
loop_
_entity_poly.entity_id
_entity_poly.type
_entity_poly.pdbx_seq_one_letter_code
_entity_poly.pdbx_strand_id
1 'polypeptide(L)'
;MRYLGVIRGSGVLACGTETIGRVDYDIDGFLTRPGEVVASGEVRMSPPLLESVFGRTDLVLTTDDGRTLSVRFSGKRHDATASAAHADISGALPLPNEWRRSD
;
A
#
# COMPACT_ATOMS: atom_id res chain seq x y z
N MET A 1 -17.82 -7.22 -4.39
CA MET A 1 -17.04 -5.97 -4.35
C MET A 1 -17.06 -5.34 -5.73
N ARG A 2 -17.02 -4.01 -5.85
CA ARG A 2 -16.94 -3.28 -7.13
C ARG A 2 -15.57 -2.61 -7.23
N TYR A 3 -14.83 -2.87 -8.29
CA TYR A 3 -13.55 -2.20 -8.54
C TYR A 3 -13.75 -0.70 -8.81
N LEU A 4 -12.92 0.12 -8.18
CA LEU A 4 -12.94 1.58 -8.27
C LEU A 4 -11.86 2.11 -9.22
N GLY A 5 -10.68 1.49 -9.22
CA GLY A 5 -9.53 1.89 -10.03
C GLY A 5 -8.22 1.62 -9.31
N VAL A 6 -7.13 2.14 -9.88
CA VAL A 6 -5.78 2.01 -9.32
C VAL A 6 -5.19 3.38 -9.03
N ILE A 7 -4.39 3.47 -7.97
CA ILE A 7 -3.58 4.64 -7.64
C ILE A 7 -2.13 4.21 -7.63
N ARG A 8 -1.34 4.92 -8.43
CA ARG A 8 0.08 4.67 -8.59
C ARG A 8 0.84 5.88 -8.11
N GLY A 9 1.99 5.65 -7.50
CA GLY A 9 2.87 6.72 -7.08
C GLY A 9 4.04 6.23 -6.28
N SER A 10 4.70 7.19 -5.65
CA SER A 10 5.84 6.95 -4.78
C SER A 10 5.61 7.64 -3.44
N GLY A 11 6.33 7.17 -2.42
CA GLY A 11 6.23 7.70 -1.09
C GLY A 11 7.37 7.23 -0.20
N VAL A 12 7.20 7.50 1.09
CA VAL A 12 8.10 7.04 2.16
C VAL A 12 7.33 6.09 3.07
N LEU A 13 7.90 4.90 3.29
CA LEU A 13 7.38 3.95 4.26
C LEU A 13 8.10 4.16 5.60
N ALA A 14 7.33 4.20 6.68
CA ALA A 14 7.82 4.27 8.04
C ALA A 14 7.19 3.15 8.89
N CYS A 15 7.89 2.73 9.94
CA CYS A 15 7.37 1.85 10.98
C CYS A 15 7.40 2.60 12.32
N GLY A 16 6.24 3.01 12.83
CA GLY A 16 6.20 3.91 13.98
C GLY A 16 6.94 5.23 13.70
N THR A 17 8.02 5.50 14.43
CA THR A 17 8.87 6.70 14.25
C THR A 17 10.08 6.46 13.34
N GLU A 18 10.35 5.20 12.96
CA GLU A 18 11.49 4.84 12.12
C GLU A 18 11.13 4.95 10.64
N THR A 19 11.86 5.79 9.90
CA THR A 19 11.73 5.82 8.43
C THR A 19 12.46 4.62 7.83
N ILE A 20 11.74 3.77 7.10
CA ILE A 20 12.31 2.59 6.42
C ILE A 20 12.95 3.00 5.10
N GLY A 21 12.22 3.75 4.26
CA GLY A 21 12.76 4.23 2.99
C GLY A 21 11.74 4.54 1.93
N ARG A 22 12.24 4.82 0.73
CA ARG A 22 11.43 5.11 -0.46
C ARG A 22 10.77 3.86 -1.01
N VAL A 23 9.57 4.05 -1.52
CA VAL A 23 8.73 2.96 -2.01
C VAL A 23 7.86 3.45 -3.16
N ASP A 24 7.66 2.58 -4.15
CA ASP A 24 6.67 2.76 -5.20
C ASP A 24 5.46 1.88 -4.90
N TYR A 25 4.27 2.30 -5.29
CA TYR A 25 3.06 1.54 -5.02
C TYR A 25 2.10 1.52 -6.20
N ASP A 26 1.37 0.42 -6.30
CA ASP A 26 0.21 0.21 -7.18
C ASP A 26 -0.93 -0.27 -6.27
N ILE A 27 -1.87 0.62 -5.95
CA ILE A 27 -2.96 0.36 -4.99
C ILE A 27 -4.28 0.26 -5.73
N ASP A 28 -4.94 -0.88 -5.62
CA ASP A 28 -6.26 -1.15 -6.18
C ASP A 28 -7.37 -0.89 -5.15
N GLY A 29 -8.40 -0.17 -5.59
CA GLY A 29 -9.54 0.21 -4.74
C GLY A 29 -10.78 -0.61 -5.05
N PHE A 30 -11.48 -1.02 -4.00
CA PHE A 30 -12.71 -1.80 -4.11
C PHE A 30 -13.79 -1.24 -3.17
N LEU A 31 -15.00 -1.12 -3.67
CA LEU A 31 -16.18 -0.83 -2.86
C LEU A 31 -16.83 -2.15 -2.40
N THR A 32 -16.88 -2.35 -1.08
CA THR A 32 -17.59 -3.48 -0.46
C THR A 32 -19.07 -3.14 -0.26
N ARG A 33 -19.88 -4.13 0.16
CA ARG A 33 -21.20 -3.88 0.74
C ARG A 33 -21.01 -3.88 2.26
N PRO A 34 -21.43 -2.85 3.02
CA PRO A 34 -22.47 -1.86 2.71
C PRO A 34 -21.98 -0.49 2.17
N GLY A 35 -20.79 -0.40 1.54
CA GLY A 35 -20.31 0.84 0.90
C GLY A 35 -18.95 1.34 1.40
N GLU A 36 -18.21 0.50 2.12
CA GLU A 36 -16.85 0.81 2.56
C GLU A 36 -15.85 0.65 1.41
N VAL A 37 -14.87 1.56 1.33
CA VAL A 37 -13.75 1.43 0.42
C VAL A 37 -12.66 0.64 1.12
N VAL A 38 -12.29 -0.49 0.52
CA VAL A 38 -11.12 -1.26 0.91
C VAL A 38 -10.10 -1.17 -0.22
N ALA A 39 -8.82 -1.28 0.13
CA ALA A 39 -7.77 -1.26 -0.86
C ALA A 39 -6.71 -2.32 -0.56
N SER A 40 -6.14 -2.86 -1.62
CA SER A 40 -4.97 -3.73 -1.55
C SER A 40 -4.12 -3.47 -2.77
N GLY A 41 -2.85 -3.85 -2.73
CA GLY A 41 -1.95 -3.49 -3.81
C GLY A 41 -0.57 -4.07 -3.69
N GLU A 42 0.27 -3.71 -4.64
CA GLU A 42 1.67 -4.04 -4.63
C GLU A 42 2.50 -2.85 -4.16
N VAL A 43 3.45 -3.15 -3.29
CA VAL A 43 4.40 -2.19 -2.74
C VAL A 43 5.79 -2.65 -3.17
N ARG A 44 6.53 -1.76 -3.86
CA ARG A 44 7.84 -2.01 -4.44
C ARG A 44 8.94 -1.21 -3.74
N MET A 45 9.95 -1.90 -3.24
CA MET A 45 11.14 -1.29 -2.66
C MET A 45 12.36 -2.21 -2.79
N SER A 46 13.54 -1.74 -2.38
CA SER A 46 14.73 -2.58 -2.40
C SER A 46 14.52 -3.86 -1.57
N PRO A 47 14.95 -5.04 -2.03
CA PRO A 47 14.77 -6.31 -1.31
C PRO A 47 15.15 -6.30 0.19
N PRO A 48 16.27 -5.70 0.63
CA PRO A 48 16.62 -5.69 2.07
C PRO A 48 15.65 -4.84 2.91
N LEU A 49 15.17 -3.71 2.37
CA LEU A 49 14.16 -2.91 3.05
C LEU A 49 12.81 -3.63 3.10
N LEU A 50 12.44 -4.31 2.01
CA LEU A 50 11.21 -5.07 1.94
C LEU A 50 11.22 -6.22 2.96
N GLU A 51 12.35 -6.93 3.10
CA GLU A 51 12.55 -7.93 4.14
C GLU A 51 12.38 -7.34 5.55
N SER A 52 12.90 -6.15 5.81
CA SER A 52 12.84 -5.52 7.12
C SER A 52 11.42 -5.15 7.60
N VAL A 53 10.45 -5.03 6.69
CA VAL A 53 9.07 -4.61 7.00
C VAL A 53 8.07 -5.75 7.11
N PHE A 54 8.40 -6.95 6.62
CA PHE A 54 7.52 -8.11 6.81
C PHE A 54 7.37 -8.45 8.29
N GLY A 55 6.13 -8.71 8.71
CA GLY A 55 5.78 -9.01 10.11
C GLY A 55 5.63 -7.78 11.01
N ARG A 56 5.93 -6.57 10.52
CA ARG A 56 5.63 -5.33 11.23
C ARG A 56 4.17 -4.93 11.04
N THR A 57 3.54 -4.40 12.09
CA THR A 57 2.11 -4.04 12.09
C THR A 57 1.84 -2.54 11.99
N ASP A 58 2.86 -1.71 12.26
CA ASP A 58 2.70 -0.26 12.45
C ASP A 58 3.30 0.49 11.26
N LEU A 59 3.07 -0.05 10.06
CA LEU A 59 3.61 0.50 8.82
C LEU A 59 2.72 1.58 8.25
N VAL A 60 3.33 2.71 7.94
CA VAL A 60 2.68 3.89 7.41
C VAL A 60 3.39 4.33 6.15
N LEU A 61 2.64 4.37 5.05
CA LEU A 61 3.05 4.97 3.79
C LEU A 61 2.60 6.44 3.77
N THR A 62 3.56 7.34 3.69
CA THR A 62 3.31 8.75 3.36
C THR A 62 3.60 8.95 1.89
N THR A 63 2.56 9.20 1.10
CA THR A 63 2.67 9.42 -0.35
C THR A 63 3.22 10.81 -0.64
N ASP A 64 3.82 11.01 -1.83
CA ASP A 64 4.39 12.31 -2.21
C ASP A 64 3.33 13.41 -2.36
N ASP A 65 2.05 13.05 -2.60
CA ASP A 65 0.92 13.98 -2.58
C ASP A 65 0.38 14.25 -1.15
N GLY A 66 1.06 13.75 -0.12
CA GLY A 66 0.82 14.07 1.28
C GLY A 66 -0.24 13.20 1.98
N ARG A 67 -0.66 12.08 1.39
CA ARG A 67 -1.60 11.15 2.02
C ARG A 67 -0.87 10.20 2.95
N THR A 68 -1.54 9.84 4.04
CA THR A 68 -1.04 8.85 5.00
C THR A 68 -1.91 7.61 4.95
N LEU A 69 -1.30 6.48 4.57
CA LEU A 69 -1.95 5.19 4.39
C LEU A 69 -1.32 4.17 5.34
N SER A 70 -2.15 3.37 5.98
CA SER A 70 -1.70 2.23 6.78
C SER A 70 -1.47 1.03 5.86
N VAL A 71 -0.30 0.43 5.97
CA VAL A 71 0.12 -0.70 5.13
C VAL A 71 0.22 -1.95 5.99
N ARG A 72 -0.34 -3.06 5.50
CA ARG A 72 -0.16 -4.37 6.12
C ARG A 72 0.21 -5.38 5.05
N PHE A 73 1.47 -5.82 5.04
CA PHE A 73 1.88 -6.87 4.12
C PHE A 73 1.12 -8.17 4.39
N SER A 74 0.42 -8.64 3.37
CA SER A 74 -0.40 -9.85 3.45
C SER A 74 0.47 -11.06 3.16
N GLY A 75 0.62 -11.96 4.15
CA GLY A 75 1.34 -13.22 3.99
C GLY A 75 2.78 -13.20 4.51
N LYS A 76 3.54 -14.24 4.16
CA LYS A 76 4.96 -14.39 4.52
C LYS A 76 5.82 -14.02 3.32
N ARG A 77 7.01 -13.47 3.55
CA ARG A 77 7.98 -13.25 2.47
C ARG A 77 8.41 -14.61 1.92
N HIS A 78 8.03 -14.89 0.67
CA HIS A 78 8.35 -16.16 0.00
C HIS A 78 9.66 -16.10 -0.78
N ASP A 79 10.07 -14.92 -1.22
CA ASP A 79 11.31 -14.71 -1.97
C ASP A 79 12.04 -13.48 -1.43
N ALA A 80 13.27 -13.69 -0.93
CA ALA A 80 14.11 -12.63 -0.37
C ALA A 80 14.64 -11.67 -1.44
N THR A 81 14.65 -12.07 -2.72
CA THR A 81 15.11 -11.27 -3.86
C THR A 81 14.00 -10.44 -4.50
N ALA A 82 12.74 -10.76 -4.22
CA ALA A 82 11.60 -10.02 -4.75
C ALA A 82 11.61 -8.58 -4.25
N SER A 83 11.48 -7.63 -5.17
CA SER A 83 11.37 -6.20 -4.86
C SER A 83 9.93 -5.73 -4.69
N ALA A 84 8.95 -6.62 -4.87
CA ALA A 84 7.52 -6.34 -4.74
C ALA A 84 6.86 -7.26 -3.71
N ALA A 85 5.87 -6.75 -2.99
CA ALA A 85 5.02 -7.55 -2.11
C ALA A 85 3.59 -7.02 -2.09
N HIS A 86 2.63 -7.95 -1.91
CA HIS A 86 1.24 -7.60 -1.74
C HIS A 86 0.97 -7.09 -0.32
N ALA A 87 0.16 -6.04 -0.21
CA ALA A 87 -0.25 -5.46 1.05
C ALA A 87 -1.71 -5.03 1.03
N ASP A 88 -2.38 -5.22 2.16
CA ASP A 88 -3.65 -4.58 2.47
C ASP A 88 -3.39 -3.11 2.85
N ILE A 89 -4.18 -2.21 2.29
CA ILE A 89 -4.03 -0.77 2.48
C ILE A 89 -5.30 -0.20 3.10
N SER A 90 -5.13 0.60 4.14
CA SER A 90 -6.21 1.25 4.88
C SER A 90 -5.83 2.66 5.32
N GLY A 91 -6.68 3.34 6.08
CA GLY A 91 -6.45 4.71 6.52
C GLY A 91 -7.13 5.73 5.62
N ALA A 92 -6.43 6.79 5.21
CA ALA A 92 -6.98 7.88 4.41
C ALA A 92 -7.13 7.51 2.93
N LEU A 93 -7.90 6.44 2.64
CA LEU A 93 -8.22 6.02 1.28
C LEU A 93 -9.07 7.08 0.57
N PRO A 94 -8.85 7.30 -0.74
CA PRO A 94 -9.67 8.20 -1.53
C PRO A 94 -11.14 7.78 -1.58
N LEU A 95 -12.00 8.78 -1.77
CA LEU A 95 -13.42 8.59 -1.99
C LEU A 95 -13.66 7.80 -3.29
N PRO A 96 -14.77 7.05 -3.41
CA PRO A 96 -15.04 6.19 -4.57
C PRO A 96 -14.95 6.84 -5.95
N ASN A 97 -15.17 8.16 -6.04
CA ASN A 97 -15.13 8.95 -7.27
C ASN A 97 -13.74 9.53 -7.61
N GLU A 98 -12.77 9.44 -6.69
CA GLU A 98 -11.40 9.93 -6.89
C GLU A 98 -10.48 8.87 -7.50
N TRP A 99 -10.92 7.61 -7.54
CA TRP A 99 -10.18 6.51 -8.14
C TRP A 99 -10.17 6.65 -9.67
N ARG A 100 -8.98 6.54 -10.26
CA ARG A 100 -8.84 6.53 -11.72
C ARG A 100 -8.92 5.10 -12.21
N ARG A 101 -9.95 4.80 -13.03
CA ARG A 101 -9.92 3.58 -13.83
C ARG A 101 -8.87 3.79 -14.92
N SER A 102 -7.89 2.91 -14.99
CA SER A 102 -7.07 2.80 -16.19
C SER A 102 -8.03 2.39 -17.31
N ASP A 103 -8.26 3.28 -18.27
CA ASP A 103 -8.95 2.98 -19.53
C ASP A 103 -8.09 2.06 -20.40
#